data_AF-A0A494WHA1-F1
#
_entry.id   AF-A0A494WHA1-F1
#
_cell.length_a   1.000
_cell.length_b   1.000
_cell.length_c   1.000
_cell.angle_alpha   90.00
_cell.angle_beta   90.00
_cell.angle_gamma   90.00
#
_symmetry.space_group_name_H-M   'P 1'
#
loop_
_entity.id
_entity.type
_entity.pdbx_description
1 polymer ?
#
loop_
_entity_poly.entity_id
_entity_poly.type
_entity_poly.pdbx_seq_one_letter_code
_entity_poly.pdbx_strand_id
1 'polypeptide(L)'
;MYVENMVYIASIKRKERNRSRRSYIDTGRADWAGHYIQVPAYQPGADNLPEDNQRKFRHLVRGEVTAYLSLVFILFITLVGGLMESASIQMAKNYRRADMNRAVECMFAEYQKELLDEYHIFALDGSYETGQYEQSNLMERLGYYGAGNMEQEIKRIQFLTDQGCQSFFDQITAYMEHKYGIDSVKDMLGMTSVWGQQQDKGAEYAREEAKTQKGLEDLLASNDSELPKEDNPIDHVGRLKAQPLLELVLPKDRALSEKQADEKEMLSARARQEGYGDFSDVAKAGGTVSSLLFGEYMLENFLSFTDEGRGGALDYELEYILAGAGSDKENLEKVARKLMMLRFVPNYAYIQTDGEMKAEAEAMAATLCMLLAVPAITSAAAQAILLAWAYGETVMDLRSLLKGNRVPLVKSRETWQLQLSSLLTLGTQEDTKEGADAPEGLEYKDYLRMLLFLAPKQTSGLRALGIIEQNLRKVYGQAYFRADLCISRVEFRSVCRLRRGIHYEFPIYFGYQ
;
A
#
# COMPACT_ATOMS: atom_id res chain seq x y z
N MET A 1 40.49 -8.02 -81.47
CA MET A 1 41.75 -7.58 -80.85
C MET A 1 41.88 -8.35 -79.55
N TYR A 2 42.71 -9.40 -79.53
CA TYR A 2 42.84 -10.30 -78.37
C TYR A 2 43.66 -9.59 -77.29
N VAL A 3 43.12 -9.50 -76.06
CA VAL A 3 43.87 -9.03 -74.90
C VAL A 3 44.54 -10.25 -74.27
N GLU A 4 45.87 -10.30 -74.32
CA GLU A 4 46.70 -11.33 -73.69
C GLU A 4 47.08 -10.89 -72.27
N ASN A 5 46.97 -11.81 -71.29
CA ASN A 5 47.49 -11.59 -69.94
C ASN A 5 48.89 -12.21 -69.83
N MET A 6 49.88 -11.42 -69.42
CA MET A 6 51.23 -11.90 -69.14
C MET A 6 51.44 -12.12 -67.64
N VAL A 7 51.85 -13.33 -67.25
CA VAL A 7 52.23 -13.66 -65.88
C VAL A 7 53.75 -13.73 -65.79
N TYR A 8 54.34 -12.96 -64.87
CA TYR A 8 55.78 -12.94 -64.64
C TYR A 8 56.18 -13.94 -63.56
N ILE A 9 57.10 -14.86 -63.87
CA ILE A 9 57.64 -15.82 -62.91
C ILE A 9 59.14 -15.59 -62.74
N ALA A 10 59.56 -15.29 -61.51
CA ALA A 10 60.97 -15.23 -61.12
C ALA A 10 61.39 -16.56 -60.47
N SER A 11 62.52 -17.12 -60.91
CA SER A 11 63.10 -18.32 -60.26
C SER A 11 64.61 -18.17 -60.05
N ILE A 12 65.11 -18.73 -58.94
CA ILE A 12 66.53 -18.72 -58.54
C ILE A 12 67.20 -19.98 -59.10
N LYS A 13 68.22 -19.83 -59.96
CA LYS A 13 69.05 -20.96 -60.41
C LYS A 13 70.01 -21.40 -59.30
N ARG A 14 70.04 -22.70 -58.98
CA ARG A 14 71.01 -23.29 -58.05
C ARG A 14 72.30 -23.62 -58.81
N LYS A 15 73.42 -22.94 -58.47
CA LYS A 15 74.74 -23.13 -59.10
C LYS A 15 75.41 -24.41 -58.55
N GLU A 16 75.86 -25.32 -59.41
CA GLU A 16 76.63 -26.50 -59.00
C GLU A 16 78.00 -26.09 -58.43
N ARG A 17 78.38 -26.72 -57.31
CA ARG A 17 79.49 -26.27 -56.46
C ARG A 17 80.76 -27.04 -56.83
N ASN A 18 81.70 -26.38 -57.52
CA ASN A 18 82.99 -26.99 -57.88
C ASN A 18 83.99 -26.89 -56.71
N ARG A 19 84.51 -28.03 -56.24
CA ARG A 19 85.42 -28.14 -55.07
C ARG A 19 86.88 -28.01 -55.51
N SER A 20 87.42 -26.79 -55.58
CA SER A 20 88.85 -26.56 -55.31
C SER A 20 89.18 -25.07 -55.18
N ARG A 21 89.84 -24.73 -54.06
CA ARG A 21 90.51 -23.47 -53.67
C ARG A 21 89.65 -22.35 -53.05
N ARG A 22 90.18 -21.85 -51.92
CA ARG A 22 89.65 -20.89 -50.95
C ARG A 22 90.03 -19.45 -51.32
N SER A 23 89.17 -18.53 -50.87
CA SER A 23 89.27 -17.06 -50.79
C SER A 23 89.15 -16.26 -52.08
N TYR A 24 87.98 -15.68 -52.35
CA TYR A 24 87.55 -14.36 -51.86
C TYR A 24 86.01 -14.28 -51.93
N ILE A 25 85.45 -13.30 -51.24
CA ILE A 25 84.02 -13.02 -51.03
C ILE A 25 83.21 -13.15 -52.33
N ASP A 26 82.33 -14.15 -52.41
CA ASP A 26 81.25 -14.21 -53.40
C ASP A 26 80.00 -13.58 -52.76
N THR A 27 79.80 -12.29 -53.02
CA THR A 27 78.53 -11.61 -52.75
C THR A 27 77.48 -12.25 -53.67
N GLY A 28 76.83 -13.29 -53.18
CA GLY A 28 75.89 -14.11 -53.93
C GLY A 28 74.78 -13.28 -54.57
N ARG A 29 75.02 -12.80 -55.80
CA ARG A 29 73.96 -12.45 -56.73
C ARG A 29 73.27 -13.75 -57.08
N ALA A 30 72.07 -13.95 -56.56
CA ALA A 30 71.14 -14.89 -57.15
C ALA A 30 70.89 -14.43 -58.59
N ASP A 31 71.31 -15.23 -59.57
CA ASP A 31 70.89 -15.02 -60.96
C ASP A 31 69.38 -15.31 -61.01
N TRP A 32 68.60 -14.23 -61.00
CA TRP A 32 67.16 -14.28 -61.19
C TRP A 32 66.88 -14.44 -62.68
N ALA A 33 66.45 -15.63 -63.08
CA ALA A 33 65.89 -15.82 -64.40
C ALA A 33 64.38 -15.52 -64.32
N GLY A 34 63.98 -14.35 -64.82
CA GLY A 34 62.59 -13.99 -65.02
C GLY A 34 62.12 -14.49 -66.38
N HIS A 35 61.01 -15.22 -66.44
CA HIS A 35 60.36 -15.61 -67.69
C HIS A 35 58.92 -15.11 -67.67
N TYR A 36 58.52 -14.45 -68.75
CA TYR A 36 57.11 -14.12 -68.99
C TYR A 36 56.43 -15.32 -69.61
N ILE A 37 55.33 -15.76 -69.02
CA ILE A 37 54.47 -16.78 -69.60
C ILE A 37 53.22 -16.05 -70.11
N GLN A 38 53.02 -16.08 -71.42
CA GLN A 38 51.78 -15.64 -72.06
C GLN A 38 50.69 -16.68 -71.80
N VAL A 39 49.57 -16.26 -71.21
CA VAL A 39 48.41 -17.12 -71.00
C VAL A 39 47.23 -16.57 -71.83
N PRO A 40 46.67 -17.35 -72.75
CA PRO A 40 45.54 -16.89 -73.57
C PRO A 40 44.29 -16.72 -72.71
N ALA A 41 43.64 -15.57 -72.82
CA ALA A 41 42.53 -15.16 -71.94
C ALA A 41 41.25 -16.02 -72.04
N TYR A 42 41.12 -16.87 -73.07
CA TYR A 42 39.87 -17.60 -73.36
C TYR A 42 39.81 -19.03 -72.79
N GLN A 43 40.93 -19.57 -72.26
CA GLN A 43 40.96 -20.89 -71.61
C GLN A 43 42.02 -20.93 -70.49
N PRO A 44 41.69 -20.51 -69.26
CA PRO A 44 42.63 -20.58 -68.15
C PRO A 44 42.72 -22.02 -67.63
N GLY A 45 43.87 -22.67 -67.81
CA GLY A 45 44.13 -24.03 -67.33
C GLY A 45 45.58 -24.45 -67.49
N ALA A 46 46.13 -25.18 -66.51
CA ALA A 46 47.53 -25.62 -66.52
C ALA A 46 47.87 -26.52 -67.72
N ASP A 47 46.87 -27.15 -68.35
CA ASP A 47 47.03 -28.09 -69.45
C ASP A 47 47.35 -27.41 -70.80
N ASN A 48 47.10 -26.10 -70.90
CA ASN A 48 47.38 -25.29 -72.09
C ASN A 48 48.77 -24.63 -72.06
N LEU A 49 49.58 -24.91 -71.04
CA LEU A 49 50.96 -24.43 -70.91
C LEU A 49 51.97 -25.51 -71.37
N PRO A 50 53.16 -25.15 -71.88
CA PRO A 50 54.23 -26.12 -72.17
C PRO A 50 54.58 -26.97 -70.93
N GLU A 51 54.86 -28.27 -71.09
CA GLU A 51 55.03 -29.24 -69.97
C GLU A 51 55.93 -28.76 -68.83
N ASP A 52 57.05 -28.11 -69.15
CA ASP A 52 57.99 -27.54 -68.17
C ASP A 52 57.39 -26.43 -67.30
N ASN A 53 56.44 -25.67 -67.86
CA ASN A 53 55.73 -24.58 -67.20
C ASN A 53 54.47 -25.08 -66.48
N GLN A 54 53.88 -26.20 -66.90
CA GLN A 54 52.73 -26.80 -66.22
C GLN A 54 53.06 -27.22 -64.79
N ARG A 55 54.26 -27.76 -64.55
CA ARG A 55 54.72 -28.13 -63.20
C ARG A 55 54.87 -26.91 -62.30
N LYS A 56 55.49 -25.84 -62.79
CA LYS A 56 55.67 -24.59 -62.03
C LYS A 56 54.32 -23.91 -61.75
N PHE A 57 53.43 -23.84 -62.72
CA PHE A 57 52.08 -23.28 -62.56
C PHE A 57 51.25 -24.11 -61.58
N ARG A 58 51.28 -25.45 -61.65
CA ARG A 58 50.64 -26.34 -60.66
C ARG A 58 51.20 -26.16 -59.25
N HIS A 59 52.51 -25.92 -59.09
CA HIS A 59 53.11 -25.65 -57.78
C HIS A 59 52.74 -24.26 -57.23
N LEU A 60 52.64 -23.23 -58.07
CA LEU A 60 52.18 -21.88 -57.70
C LEU A 60 50.71 -21.89 -57.24
N VAL A 61 49.81 -22.46 -58.05
CA VAL A 61 48.38 -22.58 -57.72
C VAL A 61 48.14 -23.42 -56.46
N ARG A 62 48.94 -24.47 -56.22
CA ARG A 62 48.88 -25.26 -54.97
C ARG A 62 49.34 -24.46 -53.73
N GLY A 63 50.31 -23.57 -53.87
CA GLY A 63 50.77 -22.68 -52.79
C GLY A 63 49.74 -21.61 -52.44
N GLU A 64 49.11 -21.01 -53.46
CA GLU A 64 48.05 -20.00 -53.31
C GLU A 64 46.81 -20.55 -52.60
N VAL A 65 46.37 -21.76 -52.97
CA VAL A 65 45.24 -22.45 -52.29
C VAL A 65 45.58 -22.72 -50.82
N THR A 66 46.81 -23.11 -50.51
CA THR A 66 47.24 -23.38 -49.13
C THR A 66 47.29 -22.09 -48.30
N ALA A 67 47.79 -20.99 -48.86
CA ALA A 67 47.83 -19.68 -48.20
C ALA A 67 46.43 -19.11 -47.96
N TYR A 68 45.53 -19.20 -48.96
CA TYR A 68 44.13 -18.80 -48.83
C TYR A 68 43.40 -19.63 -47.77
N LEU A 69 43.54 -20.95 -47.80
CA LEU A 69 42.94 -21.86 -46.83
C LEU A 69 43.45 -21.57 -45.40
N SER A 70 44.75 -21.28 -45.25
CA SER A 70 45.34 -20.92 -43.95
C SER A 70 44.77 -19.61 -43.40
N LEU A 71 44.57 -18.59 -44.25
CA LEU A 71 43.92 -17.33 -43.85
C LEU A 71 42.46 -17.55 -43.42
N VAL A 72 41.72 -18.39 -44.16
CA VAL A 72 40.34 -18.76 -43.82
C VAL A 72 40.29 -19.51 -42.48
N PHE A 73 41.21 -20.45 -42.22
CA PHE A 73 41.30 -21.15 -40.94
C PHE A 73 41.61 -20.20 -39.78
N ILE A 74 42.54 -19.25 -39.95
CA ILE A 74 42.84 -18.25 -38.93
C ILE A 74 41.59 -17.41 -38.64
N LEU A 75 40.85 -16.99 -39.67
CA LEU A 75 39.58 -16.28 -39.55
C LEU A 75 38.51 -17.09 -38.80
N PHE A 76 38.39 -18.38 -39.09
CA PHE A 76 37.45 -19.25 -38.36
C PHE A 76 37.84 -19.44 -36.91
N ILE A 77 39.13 -19.66 -36.62
CA ILE A 77 39.61 -19.84 -35.25
C ILE A 77 39.41 -18.56 -34.44
N THR A 78 39.69 -17.38 -35.00
CA THR A 78 39.45 -16.10 -34.32
C THR A 78 37.96 -15.84 -34.12
N LEU A 79 37.11 -16.16 -35.10
CA LEU A 79 35.66 -16.07 -34.97
C LEU A 79 35.12 -17.00 -33.88
N VAL A 80 35.48 -18.28 -33.91
CA VAL A 80 35.03 -19.27 -32.91
C VAL A 80 35.56 -18.90 -31.53
N GLY A 81 36.83 -18.49 -31.42
CA GLY A 81 37.41 -18.01 -30.17
C GLY A 81 36.68 -16.76 -29.63
N GLY A 82 36.33 -15.82 -30.51
CA GLY A 82 35.55 -14.64 -30.16
C GLY A 82 34.13 -14.97 -29.69
N LEU A 83 33.45 -15.90 -30.37
CA LEU A 83 32.13 -16.40 -29.97
C LEU A 83 32.18 -17.13 -28.62
N MET A 84 33.19 -17.96 -28.40
CA MET A 84 33.35 -18.71 -27.14
C MET A 84 33.69 -17.78 -25.97
N GLU A 85 34.53 -16.77 -26.19
CA GLU A 85 34.81 -15.73 -25.18
C GLU A 85 33.56 -14.90 -24.87
N SER A 86 32.81 -14.49 -25.89
CA SER A 86 31.55 -13.76 -25.72
C SER A 86 30.55 -14.59 -24.92
N ALA A 87 30.37 -15.86 -25.29
CA ALA A 87 29.50 -16.80 -24.57
C ALA A 87 29.94 -16.97 -23.11
N SER A 88 31.25 -17.12 -22.86
CA SER A 88 31.82 -17.22 -21.50
C SER A 88 31.53 -15.98 -20.65
N ILE A 89 31.69 -14.77 -21.20
CA ILE A 89 31.37 -13.52 -20.49
C ILE A 89 29.87 -13.42 -20.20
N GLN A 90 29.02 -13.73 -21.17
CA GLN A 90 27.56 -13.70 -20.99
C GLN A 90 27.11 -14.73 -19.95
N MET A 91 27.70 -15.92 -19.94
CA MET A 91 27.44 -16.93 -18.92
C MET A 91 27.85 -16.45 -17.53
N ALA A 92 29.03 -15.84 -17.40
CA ALA A 92 29.48 -15.27 -16.13
C ALA A 92 28.55 -14.15 -15.63
N LYS A 93 28.08 -13.26 -16.52
CA LYS A 93 27.08 -12.23 -16.19
C LYS A 93 25.76 -12.84 -15.70
N ASN A 94 25.29 -13.88 -16.37
CA ASN A 94 24.05 -14.57 -15.99
C ASN A 94 24.17 -15.27 -14.64
N TYR A 95 25.31 -15.94 -14.35
CA TYR A 95 25.56 -16.52 -13.02
C TYR A 95 25.54 -15.46 -11.92
N ARG A 96 26.17 -14.30 -12.14
CA ARG A 96 26.17 -13.22 -11.13
C ARG A 96 24.79 -12.61 -10.91
N ARG A 97 23.99 -12.45 -11.97
CA ARG A 97 22.58 -12.07 -11.82
C ARG A 97 21.78 -13.12 -11.07
N ALA A 98 21.97 -14.40 -11.37
CA ALA A 98 21.26 -15.49 -10.70
C ALA A 98 21.63 -15.58 -9.20
N ASP A 99 22.91 -15.44 -8.86
CA ASP A 99 23.37 -15.39 -7.47
C ASP A 99 22.70 -14.26 -6.70
N MET A 100 22.62 -13.07 -7.29
CA MET A 100 22.01 -11.90 -6.66
C MET A 100 20.48 -12.00 -6.59
N ASN A 101 19.80 -12.49 -7.65
CA ASN A 101 18.36 -12.74 -7.63
C ASN A 101 18.01 -13.70 -6.50
N ARG A 102 18.72 -14.83 -6.41
CA ARG A 102 18.54 -15.80 -5.33
C ARG A 102 18.78 -15.15 -3.97
N ALA A 103 19.83 -14.34 -3.82
CA ALA A 103 20.12 -13.68 -2.55
C ALA A 103 19.03 -12.71 -2.11
N VAL A 104 18.50 -11.89 -3.04
CA VAL A 104 17.40 -10.97 -2.76
C VAL A 104 16.11 -11.73 -2.46
N GLU A 105 15.76 -12.74 -3.25
CA GLU A 105 14.58 -13.59 -3.02
C GLU A 105 14.66 -14.31 -1.66
N CYS A 106 15.81 -14.87 -1.30
CA CYS A 106 16.00 -15.50 0.00
C CYS A 106 15.91 -14.49 1.15
N MET A 107 16.47 -13.29 0.98
CA MET A 107 16.37 -12.23 1.98
C MET A 107 14.92 -11.80 2.20
N PHE A 108 14.13 -11.63 1.13
CA PHE A 108 12.69 -11.33 1.23
C PHE A 108 11.84 -12.54 1.62
N ALA A 109 12.37 -13.76 1.58
CA ALA A 109 11.71 -14.92 2.17
C ALA A 109 11.77 -14.89 3.71
N GLU A 110 12.62 -14.05 4.32
CA GLU A 110 12.63 -13.74 5.76
C GLU A 110 11.59 -12.67 6.13
N TYR A 111 10.44 -12.66 5.45
CA TYR A 111 9.33 -11.77 5.81
C TYR A 111 8.88 -12.00 7.26
N GLN A 112 8.29 -10.97 7.86
CA GLN A 112 7.79 -11.07 9.21
C GLN A 112 6.59 -12.03 9.26
N LYS A 113 6.75 -13.15 9.94
CA LYS A 113 5.79 -14.26 9.89
C LYS A 113 4.46 -13.91 10.53
N GLU A 114 4.48 -13.35 11.74
CA GLU A 114 3.28 -12.99 12.50
C GLU A 114 2.48 -11.89 11.78
N LEU A 115 3.17 -11.01 11.04
CA LEU A 115 2.51 -10.00 10.22
C LEU A 115 1.75 -10.62 9.04
N LEU A 116 2.28 -11.70 8.46
CA LEU A 116 1.60 -12.44 7.39
C LEU A 116 0.47 -13.35 7.94
N ASP A 117 0.76 -14.10 9.01
CA ASP A 117 -0.16 -15.11 9.53
C ASP A 117 -1.43 -14.46 10.13
N GLU A 118 -1.27 -13.33 10.84
CA GLU A 118 -2.39 -12.67 11.55
C GLU A 118 -3.03 -11.54 10.75
N TYR A 119 -2.27 -10.88 9.86
CA TYR A 119 -2.74 -9.70 9.11
C TYR A 119 -2.62 -9.83 7.59
N HIS A 120 -2.07 -10.94 7.07
CA HIS A 120 -1.93 -11.17 5.63
C HIS A 120 -1.09 -10.11 4.90
N ILE A 121 -0.16 -9.47 5.61
CA ILE A 121 0.77 -8.48 5.06
C ILE A 121 2.18 -9.06 5.00
N PHE A 122 2.77 -9.03 3.82
CA PHE A 122 4.18 -9.26 3.61
C PHE A 122 5.00 -7.99 3.82
N ALA A 123 6.00 -8.09 4.70
CA ALA A 123 7.10 -7.15 4.77
C ALA A 123 8.34 -7.80 5.37
N LEU A 124 9.52 -7.30 4.99
CA LEU A 124 10.79 -7.69 5.61
C LEU A 124 11.07 -6.74 6.79
N ASP A 125 11.28 -7.26 7.99
CA ASP A 125 11.78 -6.44 9.09
C ASP A 125 13.23 -6.01 8.81
N GLY A 126 13.43 -4.75 8.41
CA GLY A 126 14.75 -4.21 8.11
C GLY A 126 15.67 -4.11 9.33
N SER A 127 15.13 -4.22 10.54
CA SER A 127 15.92 -4.24 11.76
C SER A 127 16.52 -5.60 12.08
N TYR A 128 16.01 -6.69 11.49
CA TYR A 128 16.37 -8.06 11.84
C TYR A 128 16.39 -8.29 13.36
N GLU A 129 15.27 -8.00 14.01
CA GLU A 129 15.06 -8.20 15.45
C GLU A 129 15.85 -7.28 16.39
N THR A 130 16.60 -6.30 15.85
CA THR A 130 17.36 -5.34 16.66
C THR A 130 16.54 -4.11 17.07
N GLY A 131 15.43 -3.83 16.36
CA GLY A 131 14.62 -2.63 16.54
C GLY A 131 15.26 -1.34 16.00
N GLN A 132 16.40 -1.43 15.31
CA GLN A 132 17.06 -0.33 14.63
C GLN A 132 17.38 -0.70 13.19
N TYR A 133 17.09 0.19 12.25
CA TYR A 133 17.39 -0.03 10.85
C TYR A 133 18.77 0.50 10.48
N GLU A 134 19.60 -0.38 9.93
CA GLU A 134 20.86 -0.01 9.27
C GLU A 134 20.95 -0.69 7.90
N GLN A 135 21.52 0.00 6.91
CA GLN A 135 21.69 -0.57 5.56
C GLN A 135 22.63 -1.79 5.56
N SER A 136 23.59 -1.82 6.48
CA SER A 136 24.51 -2.96 6.72
C SER A 136 23.74 -4.25 6.93
N ASN A 137 22.61 -4.23 7.64
CA ASN A 137 21.79 -5.41 7.91
C ASN A 137 21.41 -6.14 6.61
N LEU A 138 20.96 -5.38 5.60
CA LEU A 138 20.59 -5.93 4.29
C LEU A 138 21.82 -6.45 3.54
N MET A 139 22.94 -5.72 3.60
CA MET A 139 24.18 -6.11 2.93
C MET A 139 24.76 -7.41 3.49
N GLU A 140 24.74 -7.58 4.81
CA GLU A 140 25.20 -8.79 5.49
C GLU A 140 24.33 -10.00 5.09
N ARG A 141 23.01 -9.81 5.01
CA ARG A 141 22.08 -10.87 4.59
C ARG A 141 22.23 -11.25 3.12
N LEU A 142 22.42 -10.27 2.23
CA LEU A 142 22.80 -10.56 0.84
C LEU A 142 24.13 -11.33 0.76
N GLY A 143 25.10 -10.95 1.60
CA GLY A 143 26.37 -11.65 1.78
C GLY A 143 26.18 -13.11 2.14
N TYR A 144 25.36 -13.37 3.18
CA TYR A 144 25.01 -14.69 3.69
C TYR A 144 24.40 -15.59 2.59
N TYR A 145 23.50 -15.03 1.76
CA TYR A 145 22.89 -15.79 0.67
C TYR A 145 23.75 -15.91 -0.60
N GLY A 146 25.01 -15.45 -0.59
CA GLY A 146 25.99 -15.72 -1.63
C GLY A 146 26.27 -14.55 -2.58
N ALA A 147 25.77 -13.35 -2.27
CA ALA A 147 26.09 -12.12 -3.02
C ALA A 147 27.25 -11.31 -2.43
N GLY A 148 28.00 -11.85 -1.45
CA GLY A 148 29.06 -11.12 -0.73
C GLY A 148 30.30 -10.77 -1.56
N ASN A 149 30.47 -11.37 -2.74
CA ASN A 149 31.58 -11.05 -3.67
C ASN A 149 31.24 -9.92 -4.65
N MET A 150 30.17 -9.17 -4.40
CA MET A 150 29.69 -8.08 -5.23
C MET A 150 29.60 -6.80 -4.40
N GLU A 151 29.90 -5.67 -5.00
CA GLU A 151 29.63 -4.37 -4.42
C GLU A 151 28.13 -4.07 -4.61
N GLN A 152 27.44 -3.70 -3.54
CA GLN A 152 25.99 -3.52 -3.51
C GLN A 152 25.64 -2.14 -2.98
N GLU A 153 24.67 -1.50 -3.62
CA GLU A 153 24.17 -0.17 -3.25
C GLU A 153 22.64 -0.18 -3.34
N ILE A 154 21.94 0.22 -2.27
CA ILE A 154 20.48 0.40 -2.33
C ILE A 154 20.19 1.68 -3.12
N LYS A 155 19.61 1.54 -4.31
CA LYS A 155 19.18 2.67 -5.14
C LYS A 155 17.85 3.23 -4.72
N ARG A 156 16.91 2.34 -4.40
CA ARG A 156 15.56 2.70 -4.01
C ARG A 156 15.10 1.75 -2.91
N ILE A 157 14.35 2.25 -1.94
CA ILE A 157 13.78 1.47 -0.85
C ILE A 157 12.46 2.10 -0.43
N GLN A 158 11.46 1.27 -0.15
CA GLN A 158 10.15 1.69 0.32
C GLN A 158 9.76 0.87 1.56
N PHE A 159 9.32 1.57 2.60
CA PHE A 159 8.74 0.98 3.81
C PHE A 159 7.22 0.95 3.73
N LEU A 160 6.58 0.12 4.57
CA LEU A 160 5.11 -0.01 4.61
C LEU A 160 4.41 1.33 4.88
N THR A 161 5.02 2.23 5.66
CA THR A 161 4.45 3.53 6.03
C THR A 161 4.63 4.64 5.01
N ASP A 162 5.45 4.41 3.98
CA ASP A 162 5.76 5.41 2.96
C ASP A 162 4.55 5.72 2.08
N GLN A 163 4.56 6.91 1.47
CA GLN A 163 3.54 7.37 0.53
C GLN A 163 2.10 7.24 1.06
N GLY A 164 1.91 7.47 2.37
CA GLY A 164 0.60 7.36 3.01
C GLY A 164 0.13 5.92 3.20
N CYS A 165 1.04 4.97 3.40
CA CYS A 165 0.78 3.54 3.56
C CYS A 165 0.32 2.82 2.28
N GLN A 166 0.76 3.30 1.11
CA GLN A 166 0.31 2.74 -0.18
C GLN A 166 0.62 1.25 -0.31
N SER A 167 1.80 0.80 0.13
CA SER A 167 2.16 -0.63 0.03
C SER A 167 1.33 -1.52 0.94
N PHE A 168 0.86 -1.01 2.08
CA PHE A 168 -0.08 -1.71 2.95
C PHE A 168 -1.46 -1.82 2.30
N PHE A 169 -1.91 -0.73 1.68
CA PHE A 169 -3.15 -0.72 0.90
C PHE A 169 -3.11 -1.70 -0.28
N ASP A 170 -2.08 -1.64 -1.13
CA ASP A 170 -1.96 -2.53 -2.29
C ASP A 170 -2.12 -4.03 -1.90
N GLN A 171 -1.49 -4.44 -0.80
CA GLN A 171 -1.58 -5.81 -0.27
C GLN A 171 -2.96 -6.14 0.30
N ILE A 172 -3.61 -5.20 1.02
CA ILE A 172 -5.00 -5.38 1.46
C ILE A 172 -5.93 -5.55 0.25
N THR A 173 -5.77 -4.76 -0.82
CA THR A 173 -6.56 -4.96 -2.05
C THR A 173 -6.38 -6.39 -2.54
N ALA A 174 -5.13 -6.82 -2.73
CA ALA A 174 -4.82 -8.13 -3.28
C ALA A 174 -5.43 -9.27 -2.44
N TYR A 175 -5.27 -9.19 -1.12
CA TYR A 175 -5.85 -10.16 -0.19
C TYR A 175 -7.39 -10.19 -0.27
N MET A 176 -8.03 -9.02 -0.19
CA MET A 176 -9.49 -8.94 -0.15
C MET A 176 -10.14 -9.29 -1.49
N GLU A 177 -9.53 -8.91 -2.61
CA GLU A 177 -9.97 -9.31 -3.94
C GLU A 177 -9.84 -10.82 -4.15
N HIS A 178 -8.77 -11.43 -3.63
CA HIS A 178 -8.59 -12.88 -3.68
C HIS A 178 -9.61 -13.62 -2.79
N LYS A 179 -9.89 -13.10 -1.60
CA LYS A 179 -10.81 -13.73 -0.63
C LYS A 179 -12.28 -13.65 -1.06
N TYR A 180 -12.73 -12.48 -1.48
CA TYR A 180 -14.16 -12.22 -1.74
C TYR A 180 -14.54 -12.17 -3.22
N GLY A 181 -13.56 -12.02 -4.11
CA GLY A 181 -13.81 -11.68 -5.51
C GLY A 181 -14.32 -10.25 -5.68
N ILE A 182 -14.11 -9.69 -6.86
CA ILE A 182 -14.48 -8.29 -7.19
C ILE A 182 -16.01 -8.08 -7.10
N ASP A 183 -16.81 -9.14 -7.28
CA ASP A 183 -18.27 -9.05 -7.36
C ASP A 183 -18.95 -8.80 -6.00
N SER A 184 -18.42 -9.34 -4.90
CA SER A 184 -18.98 -9.15 -3.54
C SER A 184 -18.94 -7.68 -3.09
N VAL A 185 -18.01 -6.89 -3.63
CA VAL A 185 -17.88 -5.47 -3.33
C VAL A 185 -18.95 -4.62 -4.04
N LYS A 186 -19.49 -5.11 -5.17
CA LYS A 186 -20.47 -4.35 -5.97
C LYS A 186 -21.80 -4.17 -5.26
N ASP A 187 -22.25 -5.18 -4.52
CA ASP A 187 -23.52 -5.12 -3.79
C ASP A 187 -23.45 -4.09 -2.65
N MET A 188 -22.30 -4.00 -2.00
CA MET A 188 -22.08 -3.08 -0.90
C MET A 188 -21.78 -1.63 -1.37
N LEU A 189 -21.27 -1.45 -2.61
CA LEU A 189 -21.12 -0.11 -3.23
C LEU A 189 -22.45 0.63 -3.35
N GLY A 190 -23.58 -0.06 -3.55
CA GLY A 190 -24.90 0.57 -3.65
C GLY A 190 -25.26 1.41 -2.41
N MET A 191 -24.86 0.94 -1.22
CA MET A 191 -25.13 1.62 0.05
C MET A 191 -24.21 2.81 0.33
N THR A 192 -23.03 2.86 -0.28
CA THR A 192 -22.04 3.93 -0.03
C THR A 192 -22.57 5.33 -0.41
N SER A 193 -23.40 5.39 -1.45
CA SER A 193 -24.05 6.64 -1.89
C SER A 193 -24.97 7.22 -0.81
N VAL A 194 -25.67 6.34 -0.08
CA VAL A 194 -26.57 6.71 1.02
C VAL A 194 -25.75 7.24 2.20
N TRP A 195 -24.61 6.61 2.52
CA TRP A 195 -23.75 7.03 3.62
C TRP A 195 -23.14 8.41 3.39
N GLY A 196 -22.65 8.68 2.17
CA GLY A 196 -22.14 10.00 1.79
C GLY A 196 -23.21 11.08 1.92
N GLN A 197 -24.42 10.83 1.42
CA GLN A 197 -25.56 11.75 1.57
C GLN A 197 -25.92 11.99 3.04
N GLN A 198 -25.81 10.97 3.90
CA GLN A 198 -26.09 11.10 5.32
C GLN A 198 -25.06 11.98 6.04
N GLN A 199 -23.79 11.90 5.65
CA GLN A 199 -22.74 12.79 6.16
C GLN A 199 -22.99 14.25 5.77
N ASP A 200 -23.33 14.49 4.49
CA ASP A 200 -23.60 15.84 3.98
C ASP A 200 -24.82 16.47 4.67
N LYS A 201 -25.91 15.71 4.79
CA LYS A 201 -27.11 16.14 5.53
C LYS A 201 -26.80 16.39 7.01
N GLY A 202 -25.88 15.67 7.61
CA GLY A 202 -25.46 15.90 9.00
C GLY A 202 -24.89 17.29 9.25
N ALA A 203 -24.08 17.80 8.32
CA ALA A 203 -23.56 19.16 8.41
C ALA A 203 -24.68 20.21 8.27
N GLU A 204 -25.69 19.94 7.44
CA GLU A 204 -26.86 20.81 7.27
C GLU A 204 -27.73 20.85 8.53
N TYR A 205 -28.07 19.69 9.09
CA TYR A 205 -28.88 19.61 10.31
C TYR A 205 -28.17 20.19 11.54
N ALA A 206 -26.85 20.06 11.66
CA ALA A 206 -26.10 20.73 12.71
C ALA A 206 -26.18 22.27 12.60
N ARG A 207 -26.20 22.81 11.37
CA ARG A 207 -26.43 24.25 11.15
C ARG A 207 -27.86 24.65 11.46
N GLU A 208 -28.84 23.82 11.12
CA GLU A 208 -30.25 24.05 11.43
C GLU A 208 -30.50 24.04 12.94
N GLU A 209 -29.89 23.11 13.66
CA GLU A 209 -29.92 23.05 15.12
C GLU A 209 -29.35 24.34 15.73
N ALA A 210 -28.14 24.74 15.32
CA ALA A 210 -27.52 25.98 15.80
C ALA A 210 -28.35 27.23 15.45
N LYS A 211 -28.96 27.27 14.26
CA LYS A 211 -29.85 28.37 13.85
C LYS A 211 -31.13 28.40 14.66
N THR A 212 -31.74 27.25 14.92
CA THR A 212 -32.96 27.13 15.72
C THR A 212 -32.68 27.54 17.17
N GLN A 213 -31.58 27.05 17.75
CA GLN A 213 -31.17 27.41 19.09
C GLN A 213 -30.91 28.91 19.22
N LYS A 214 -30.10 29.49 18.32
CA LYS A 214 -29.85 30.94 18.31
C LYS A 214 -31.12 31.75 18.08
N GLY A 215 -31.98 31.31 17.16
CA GLY A 215 -33.26 31.97 16.89
C GLY A 215 -34.19 31.97 18.11
N LEU A 216 -34.21 30.88 18.87
CA LEU A 216 -34.93 30.80 20.14
C LEU A 216 -34.32 31.74 21.19
N GLU A 217 -32.99 31.75 21.34
CA GLU A 217 -32.29 32.65 22.26
C GLU A 217 -32.53 34.13 21.93
N ASP A 218 -32.45 34.52 20.65
CA ASP A 218 -32.71 35.88 20.18
C ASP A 218 -34.17 36.30 20.46
N LEU A 219 -35.14 35.38 20.24
CA LEU A 219 -36.54 35.62 20.55
C LEU A 219 -36.78 35.77 22.05
N LEU A 220 -36.16 34.94 22.89
CA LEU A 220 -36.23 35.02 24.35
C LEU A 220 -35.65 36.34 24.86
N ALA A 221 -34.47 36.73 24.36
CA ALA A 221 -33.83 38.00 24.70
C ALA A 221 -34.67 39.22 24.27
N SER A 222 -35.29 39.18 23.09
CA SER A 222 -36.13 40.27 22.60
C SER A 222 -37.41 40.48 23.42
N ASN A 223 -37.86 39.44 24.12
CA ASN A 223 -39.04 39.47 24.99
C ASN A 223 -38.68 39.53 26.49
N ASP A 224 -37.40 39.75 26.83
CA ASP A 224 -36.89 39.79 28.21
C ASP A 224 -37.39 38.63 29.08
N SER A 225 -37.36 37.42 28.50
CA SER A 225 -37.95 36.21 29.07
C SER A 225 -36.99 35.03 29.02
N GLU A 226 -37.06 34.13 30.00
CA GLU A 226 -36.32 32.86 30.02
C GLU A 226 -37.31 31.69 30.11
N LEU A 227 -37.07 30.62 29.36
CA LEU A 227 -37.86 29.39 29.50
C LEU A 227 -37.73 28.81 30.91
N PRO A 228 -38.81 28.22 31.48
CA PRO A 228 -38.73 27.52 32.75
C PRO A 228 -37.60 26.48 32.76
N LYS A 229 -36.95 26.26 33.90
CA LYS A 229 -35.91 25.22 34.05
C LYS A 229 -36.50 23.86 34.42
N GLU A 230 -37.59 23.87 35.18
CA GLU A 230 -38.35 22.68 35.54
C GLU A 230 -39.28 22.29 34.38
N ASP A 231 -39.45 20.98 34.18
CA ASP A 231 -40.28 20.39 33.13
C ASP A 231 -40.01 20.91 31.71
N ASN A 232 -38.78 21.37 31.45
CA ASN A 232 -38.35 21.89 30.15
C ASN A 232 -37.42 20.90 29.43
N PRO A 233 -37.89 20.24 28.35
CA PRO A 233 -37.07 19.32 27.57
C PRO A 233 -35.81 19.95 26.95
N ILE A 234 -35.86 21.23 26.60
CA ILE A 234 -34.75 21.95 25.95
C ILE A 234 -33.61 22.13 26.95
N ASP A 235 -33.92 22.65 28.15
CA ASP A 235 -32.94 22.80 29.23
C ASP A 235 -32.39 21.44 29.69
N HIS A 236 -33.28 20.45 29.85
CA HIS A 236 -32.89 19.11 30.27
C HIS A 236 -31.88 18.48 29.29
N VAL A 237 -32.15 18.49 27.99
CA VAL A 237 -31.21 18.00 26.97
C VAL A 237 -29.95 18.85 26.91
N GLY A 238 -30.05 20.18 27.10
CA GLY A 238 -28.89 21.06 27.22
C GLY A 238 -27.93 20.61 28.33
N ARG A 239 -28.47 20.21 29.49
CA ARG A 239 -27.69 19.64 30.60
C ARG A 239 -27.10 18.26 30.28
N LEU A 240 -27.86 17.39 29.59
CA LEU A 240 -27.34 16.08 29.17
C LEU A 240 -26.18 16.22 28.18
N LYS A 241 -26.25 17.14 27.23
CA LYS A 241 -25.19 17.42 26.26
C LYS A 241 -23.88 17.88 26.91
N ALA A 242 -23.94 18.45 28.11
CA ALA A 242 -22.77 18.88 28.87
C ALA A 242 -22.07 17.74 29.63
N GLN A 243 -22.70 16.57 29.77
CA GLN A 243 -22.12 15.39 30.43
C GLN A 243 -21.25 14.58 29.47
N PRO A 244 -20.30 13.77 29.97
CA PRO A 244 -19.61 12.77 29.16
C PRO A 244 -20.63 11.82 28.49
N LEU A 245 -20.48 11.58 27.19
CA LEU A 245 -21.48 10.83 26.43
C LEU A 245 -21.58 9.39 26.92
N LEU A 246 -20.46 8.76 27.24
CA LEU A 246 -20.45 7.39 27.73
C LEU A 246 -21.21 7.21 29.05
N GLU A 247 -21.27 8.22 29.93
CA GLU A 247 -22.10 8.12 31.14
C GLU A 247 -23.59 8.00 30.81
N LEU A 248 -24.01 8.53 29.66
CA LEU A 248 -25.39 8.51 29.20
C LEU A 248 -25.73 7.26 28.38
N VAL A 249 -24.80 6.70 27.61
CA VAL A 249 -25.09 5.65 26.62
C VAL A 249 -24.54 4.26 26.94
N LEU A 250 -23.63 4.13 27.91
CA LEU A 250 -23.01 2.83 28.22
C LEU A 250 -24.01 1.88 28.90
N PRO A 251 -24.04 0.58 28.53
CA PRO A 251 -24.79 -0.42 29.27
C PRO A 251 -24.33 -0.52 30.74
N LYS A 252 -25.28 -0.62 31.68
CA LYS A 252 -25.00 -0.59 33.13
C LYS A 252 -24.17 -1.77 33.62
N ASP A 253 -24.19 -2.88 32.89
CA ASP A 253 -23.53 -4.14 33.18
C ASP A 253 -22.17 -4.30 32.49
N ARG A 254 -21.75 -3.34 31.66
CA ARG A 254 -20.52 -3.44 30.86
C ARG A 254 -19.40 -2.58 31.42
N ALA A 255 -18.33 -3.23 31.87
CA ALA A 255 -17.11 -2.54 32.30
C ALA A 255 -16.31 -2.03 31.10
N LEU A 256 -15.82 -0.79 31.20
CA LEU A 256 -14.91 -0.19 30.23
C LEU A 256 -13.49 -0.77 30.35
N SER A 257 -12.79 -0.83 29.23
CA SER A 257 -11.36 -1.09 29.21
C SER A 257 -10.59 0.14 29.71
N GLU A 258 -9.61 -0.13 30.59
CA GLU A 258 -8.65 0.86 31.09
C GLU A 258 -7.33 0.83 30.32
N LYS A 259 -7.25 0.08 29.21
CA LYS A 259 -6.02 0.00 28.41
C LYS A 259 -5.71 1.36 27.76
N GLN A 260 -4.42 1.62 27.67
CA GLN A 260 -3.87 2.85 27.10
C GLN A 260 -2.71 2.52 26.16
N ALA A 261 -2.58 3.35 25.14
CA ALA A 261 -1.44 3.39 24.26
C ALA A 261 -0.51 4.52 24.69
N ASP A 262 0.80 4.28 24.72
CA ASP A 262 1.75 5.36 24.88
C ASP A 262 1.76 6.19 23.59
N GLU A 263 1.11 7.35 23.64
CA GLU A 263 0.97 8.24 22.47
C GLU A 263 2.31 8.55 21.80
N LYS A 264 3.42 8.61 22.55
CA LYS A 264 4.74 8.91 21.97
C LYS A 264 5.33 7.75 21.21
N GLU A 265 5.00 6.51 21.60
CA GLU A 265 5.45 5.31 20.90
C GLU A 265 4.61 5.01 19.66
N MET A 266 3.38 5.54 19.60
CA MET A 266 2.49 5.29 18.47
C MET A 266 3.07 5.77 17.15
N LEU A 267 2.86 4.95 16.12
CA LEU A 267 3.38 5.17 14.77
C LEU A 267 2.98 6.52 14.18
N SER A 268 1.80 7.03 14.53
CA SER A 268 1.28 8.31 14.07
C SER A 268 1.93 9.54 14.72
N ALA A 269 2.62 9.37 15.86
CA ALA A 269 3.12 10.48 16.67
C ALA A 269 4.66 10.59 16.71
N ARG A 270 5.37 9.55 16.25
CA ARG A 270 6.83 9.53 16.20
C ARG A 270 7.38 9.90 14.82
N ALA A 271 8.66 10.28 14.78
CA ALA A 271 9.40 10.35 13.52
C ALA A 271 9.58 8.94 12.96
N ARG A 272 9.18 8.74 11.70
CA ARG A 272 9.22 7.43 11.04
C ARG A 272 10.45 7.32 10.16
N GLN A 273 10.95 6.11 9.98
CA GLN A 273 11.90 5.84 8.92
C GLN A 273 11.21 6.04 7.56
N GLU A 274 11.86 6.79 6.67
CA GLU A 274 11.36 7.05 5.32
C GLU A 274 12.29 6.39 4.30
N GLY A 275 11.66 5.82 3.27
CA GLY A 275 12.35 5.29 2.11
C GLY A 275 12.83 6.40 1.18
N TYR A 276 13.51 6.00 0.11
CA TYR A 276 13.98 6.93 -0.91
C TYR A 276 13.98 6.29 -2.29
N GLY A 277 13.97 7.13 -3.32
CA GLY A 277 13.80 6.70 -4.70
C GLY A 277 12.32 6.59 -5.08
N ASP A 278 12.05 6.68 -6.38
CA ASP A 278 10.70 6.59 -6.94
C ASP A 278 10.50 5.23 -7.58
N PHE A 279 9.38 4.55 -7.34
CA PHE A 279 9.03 3.25 -7.96
C PHE A 279 7.90 3.37 -8.99
N SER A 280 7.61 4.58 -9.49
CA SER A 280 6.53 4.82 -10.45
C SER A 280 6.70 4.13 -11.80
N ASP A 281 7.92 3.74 -12.16
CA ASP A 281 8.30 2.97 -13.34
C ASP A 281 8.00 1.47 -13.21
N VAL A 282 7.79 0.98 -11.99
CA VAL A 282 7.40 -0.40 -11.72
C VAL A 282 5.88 -0.50 -11.77
N ALA A 283 5.36 -1.51 -12.48
CA ALA A 283 3.92 -1.76 -12.52
C ALA A 283 3.39 -1.93 -11.08
N LYS A 284 2.36 -1.14 -10.73
CA LYS A 284 1.70 -1.28 -9.42
C LYS A 284 1.10 -2.68 -9.34
N ALA A 285 1.48 -3.43 -8.31
CA ALA A 285 0.76 -4.63 -7.92
C ALA A 285 -0.53 -4.18 -7.22
N GLY A 286 -1.67 -4.67 -7.69
CA GLY A 286 -2.98 -4.35 -7.10
C GLY A 286 -3.65 -3.08 -7.65
N GLY A 287 -4.99 -3.08 -7.60
CA GLY A 287 -5.82 -1.91 -7.86
C GLY A 287 -5.88 -0.94 -6.68
N THR A 288 -6.43 0.25 -6.89
CA THR A 288 -6.75 1.18 -5.79
C THR A 288 -7.71 0.49 -4.82
N VAL A 289 -7.30 0.27 -3.55
CA VAL A 289 -8.22 -0.26 -2.53
C VAL A 289 -9.45 0.61 -2.47
N SER A 290 -10.65 0.04 -2.64
CA SER A 290 -11.87 0.79 -2.36
C SER A 290 -11.94 1.07 -0.85
N SER A 291 -12.48 2.22 -0.41
CA SER A 291 -12.61 2.48 1.05
C SER A 291 -13.41 1.38 1.77
N LEU A 292 -14.25 0.70 1.00
CA LEU A 292 -15.06 -0.40 1.42
C LEU A 292 -14.25 -1.66 1.73
N LEU A 293 -13.39 -2.09 0.80
CA LEU A 293 -12.50 -3.24 1.03
C LEU A 293 -11.56 -3.01 2.20
N PHE A 294 -11.05 -1.78 2.34
CA PHE A 294 -10.27 -1.40 3.49
C PHE A 294 -11.09 -1.49 4.78
N GLY A 295 -12.33 -0.99 4.79
CA GLY A 295 -13.25 -1.10 5.92
C GLY A 295 -13.54 -2.55 6.33
N GLU A 296 -13.84 -3.43 5.37
CA GLU A 296 -14.06 -4.86 5.64
C GLU A 296 -12.82 -5.51 6.25
N TYR A 297 -11.65 -5.27 5.67
CA TYR A 297 -10.40 -5.78 6.21
C TYR A 297 -10.19 -5.32 7.66
N MET A 298 -10.51 -4.06 7.99
CA MET A 298 -10.40 -3.58 9.38
C MET A 298 -11.38 -4.33 10.30
N LEU A 299 -12.63 -4.50 9.89
CA LEU A 299 -13.67 -5.16 10.72
C LEU A 299 -13.40 -6.64 11.01
N GLU A 300 -12.67 -7.31 10.11
CA GLU A 300 -12.27 -8.71 10.25
C GLU A 300 -11.04 -8.91 11.13
N ASN A 301 -10.09 -7.97 11.10
CA ASN A 301 -8.77 -8.16 11.71
C ASN A 301 -8.58 -7.41 13.04
N PHE A 302 -9.51 -6.54 13.44
CA PHE A 302 -9.41 -5.73 14.65
C PHE A 302 -10.67 -5.82 15.51
N LEU A 303 -10.46 -5.73 16.83
CA LEU A 303 -11.53 -5.80 17.80
C LEU A 303 -12.29 -4.47 17.91
N SER A 304 -13.60 -4.56 18.08
CA SER A 304 -14.49 -3.44 18.44
C SER A 304 -14.96 -3.55 19.89
N PHE A 305 -15.53 -2.46 20.41
CA PHE A 305 -16.16 -2.44 21.73
C PHE A 305 -17.10 -3.62 21.98
N THR A 306 -17.90 -4.00 20.97
CA THR A 306 -18.95 -5.02 21.09
C THR A 306 -18.43 -6.46 21.04
N ASP A 307 -17.21 -6.69 20.57
CA ASP A 307 -16.67 -8.04 20.41
C ASP A 307 -16.39 -8.75 21.74
N GLU A 308 -16.59 -10.08 21.73
CA GLU A 308 -16.23 -10.94 22.84
C GLU A 308 -14.77 -11.40 22.70
N GLY A 309 -13.86 -10.70 23.36
CA GLY A 309 -12.44 -11.06 23.35
C GLY A 309 -11.58 -9.91 23.85
N ARG A 310 -10.74 -10.16 24.86
CA ARG A 310 -9.73 -9.21 25.33
C ARG A 310 -8.37 -9.83 25.05
N GLY A 311 -7.62 -9.26 24.11
CA GLY A 311 -6.39 -9.89 23.65
C GLY A 311 -5.42 -8.94 22.95
N GLY A 312 -5.93 -7.93 22.26
CA GLY A 312 -5.10 -6.90 21.62
C GLY A 312 -4.37 -6.01 22.62
N ALA A 313 -3.44 -5.21 22.11
CA ALA A 313 -2.78 -4.15 22.86
C ALA A 313 -3.77 -3.11 23.39
N LEU A 314 -4.87 -2.91 22.66
CA LEU A 314 -6.08 -2.20 23.05
C LEU A 314 -7.26 -3.18 22.92
N ASP A 315 -8.31 -2.98 23.72
CA ASP A 315 -9.55 -3.75 23.56
C ASP A 315 -10.47 -3.10 22.50
N TYR A 316 -10.35 -1.79 22.26
CA TYR A 316 -11.18 -1.02 21.33
C TYR A 316 -10.35 -0.54 20.11
N GLU A 317 -9.77 -1.50 19.39
CA GLU A 317 -8.83 -1.27 18.29
C GLU A 317 -9.46 -0.53 17.11
N LEU A 318 -10.67 -0.93 16.72
CA LEU A 318 -11.43 -0.26 15.66
C LEU A 318 -11.78 1.19 16.05
N GLU A 319 -12.13 1.41 17.32
CA GLU A 319 -12.36 2.74 17.85
C GLU A 319 -11.08 3.57 17.82
N TYR A 320 -9.92 2.99 18.15
CA TYR A 320 -8.63 3.67 18.00
C TYR A 320 -8.34 4.02 16.54
N ILE A 321 -8.55 3.10 15.59
CA ILE A 321 -8.32 3.35 14.16
C ILE A 321 -9.16 4.56 13.72
N LEU A 322 -10.42 4.66 14.16
CA LEU A 322 -11.32 5.77 13.85
C LEU A 322 -10.99 7.07 14.60
N ALA A 323 -10.57 7.01 15.87
CA ALA A 323 -10.43 8.19 16.74
C ALA A 323 -8.98 8.63 16.96
N GLY A 324 -8.07 7.69 17.22
CA GLY A 324 -6.63 7.91 17.39
C GLY A 324 -6.22 8.58 18.70
N ALA A 325 -6.96 8.32 19.78
CA ALA A 325 -6.69 8.80 21.13
C ALA A 325 -5.82 7.82 21.94
N GLY A 326 -5.19 8.30 23.02
CA GLY A 326 -4.28 7.51 23.85
C GLY A 326 -4.93 6.45 24.75
N SER A 327 -6.25 6.38 24.87
CA SER A 327 -6.93 5.38 25.71
C SER A 327 -8.16 4.78 25.05
N ASP A 328 -8.46 3.52 25.39
CA ASP A 328 -9.67 2.83 24.94
C ASP A 328 -10.94 3.65 25.24
N LYS A 329 -11.10 4.10 26.49
CA LYS A 329 -12.23 4.93 26.90
C LYS A 329 -12.39 6.19 26.04
N GLU A 330 -11.31 6.92 25.77
CA GLU A 330 -11.37 8.15 24.96
C GLU A 330 -11.68 7.84 23.48
N ASN A 331 -11.14 6.74 22.95
CA ASN A 331 -11.45 6.30 21.59
C ASN A 331 -12.94 5.96 21.43
N LEU A 332 -13.49 5.19 22.38
CA LEU A 332 -14.90 4.84 22.41
C LEU A 332 -15.79 6.08 22.53
N GLU A 333 -15.46 7.02 23.42
CA GLU A 333 -16.18 8.29 23.58
C GLU A 333 -16.20 9.09 22.26
N LYS A 334 -15.07 9.19 21.57
CA LYS A 334 -14.98 9.87 20.26
C LYS A 334 -15.78 9.17 19.17
N VAL A 335 -15.78 7.84 19.13
CA VAL A 335 -16.59 7.07 18.16
C VAL A 335 -18.07 7.19 18.48
N ALA A 336 -18.47 7.08 19.75
CA ALA A 336 -19.84 7.29 20.18
C ALA A 336 -20.34 8.69 19.78
N ARG A 337 -19.51 9.74 19.86
CA ARG A 337 -19.87 11.09 19.37
C ARG A 337 -20.05 11.15 17.85
N LYS A 338 -19.25 10.42 17.09
CA LYS A 338 -19.46 10.29 15.62
C LYS A 338 -20.77 9.56 15.31
N LEU A 339 -21.08 8.51 16.05
CA LEU A 339 -22.33 7.76 15.92
C LEU A 339 -23.55 8.61 16.30
N MET A 340 -23.44 9.42 17.37
CA MET A 340 -24.47 10.39 17.76
C MET A 340 -24.79 11.32 16.59
N MET A 341 -23.79 11.91 15.93
CA MET A 341 -24.03 12.75 14.75
C MET A 341 -24.65 11.96 13.59
N LEU A 342 -24.15 10.76 13.31
CA LEU A 342 -24.65 9.91 12.22
C LEU A 342 -26.12 9.51 12.42
N ARG A 343 -26.52 9.21 13.66
CA ARG A 343 -27.86 8.75 14.04
C ARG A 343 -28.86 9.88 14.29
N PHE A 344 -28.39 11.04 14.76
CA PHE A 344 -29.25 12.20 14.98
C PHE A 344 -29.98 12.65 13.71
N VAL A 345 -29.29 12.62 12.58
CA VAL A 345 -29.81 13.03 11.27
C VAL A 345 -31.09 12.29 10.86
N PRO A 346 -31.10 10.95 10.72
CA PRO A 346 -32.32 10.22 10.37
C PRO A 346 -33.41 10.31 11.45
N ASN A 347 -33.04 10.43 12.74
CA ASN A 347 -34.01 10.61 13.82
C ASN A 347 -34.74 11.95 13.71
N TYR A 348 -33.99 13.03 13.49
CA TYR A 348 -34.56 14.36 13.30
C TYR A 348 -35.31 14.47 11.96
N ALA A 349 -34.82 13.84 10.89
CA ALA A 349 -35.55 13.80 9.63
C ALA A 349 -36.92 13.10 9.79
N TYR A 350 -36.97 11.99 10.52
CA TYR A 350 -38.21 11.27 10.77
C TYR A 350 -39.19 12.06 11.63
N ILE A 351 -38.75 12.63 12.75
CA ILE A 351 -39.66 13.40 13.64
C ILE A 351 -40.27 14.62 12.93
N GLN A 352 -39.57 15.18 11.93
CA GLN A 352 -40.09 16.25 11.09
C GLN A 352 -41.20 15.80 10.12
N THR A 353 -41.40 14.49 9.92
CA THR A 353 -42.47 13.95 9.07
C THR A 353 -43.69 13.49 9.87
N ASP A 354 -43.57 13.30 11.18
CA ASP A 354 -44.65 12.79 12.01
C ASP A 354 -45.53 13.93 12.58
N GLY A 355 -46.82 13.93 12.18
CA GLY A 355 -47.77 14.96 12.59
C GLY A 355 -48.19 14.90 14.06
N GLU A 356 -48.23 13.70 14.66
CA GLU A 356 -48.61 13.53 16.07
C GLU A 356 -47.49 14.02 16.98
N MET A 357 -46.24 13.67 16.67
CA MET A 357 -45.07 14.12 17.43
C MET A 357 -44.89 15.64 17.36
N LYS A 358 -45.18 16.24 16.19
CA LYS A 358 -45.22 17.70 16.02
C LYS A 358 -46.28 18.36 16.89
N ALA A 359 -47.49 17.82 16.89
CA ALA A 359 -48.57 18.34 17.72
C ALA A 359 -48.25 18.21 19.22
N GLU A 360 -47.59 17.12 19.64
CA GLU A 360 -47.16 16.93 21.03
C GLU A 360 -46.08 17.94 21.44
N ALA A 361 -45.09 18.19 20.58
CA ALA A 361 -44.06 19.20 20.81
C ALA A 361 -44.64 20.63 20.83
N GLU A 362 -45.62 20.93 19.96
CA GLU A 362 -46.34 22.21 19.95
C GLU A 362 -47.16 22.42 21.22
N ALA A 363 -47.85 21.37 21.71
CA ALA A 363 -48.59 21.42 22.96
C ALA A 363 -47.66 21.69 24.15
N MET A 364 -46.52 20.98 24.23
CA MET A 364 -45.51 21.22 25.26
C MET A 364 -44.94 22.64 25.17
N ALA A 365 -44.58 23.11 23.97
CA ALA A 365 -44.10 24.48 23.77
C ALA A 365 -45.14 25.52 24.19
N ALA A 366 -46.41 25.31 23.86
CA ALA A 366 -47.50 26.21 24.26
C ALA A 366 -47.64 26.28 25.77
N THR A 367 -47.49 25.16 26.49
CA THR A 367 -47.51 25.17 27.97
C THR A 367 -46.33 25.96 28.56
N LEU A 368 -45.12 25.76 28.04
CA LEU A 368 -43.93 26.49 28.48
C LEU A 368 -44.04 28.00 28.19
N CYS A 369 -44.52 28.38 27.01
CA CYS A 369 -44.68 29.77 26.62
C CYS A 369 -45.88 30.47 27.28
N MET A 370 -46.95 29.74 27.62
CA MET A 370 -48.09 30.27 28.37
C MET A 370 -47.66 30.75 29.76
N LEU A 371 -46.78 30.01 30.43
CA LEU A 371 -46.24 30.40 31.75
C LEU A 371 -45.50 31.74 31.72
N LEU A 372 -44.94 32.11 30.57
CA LEU A 372 -44.20 33.36 30.38
C LEU A 372 -45.04 34.50 29.78
N ALA A 373 -46.28 34.23 29.38
CA ALA A 373 -47.12 35.14 28.62
C ALA A 373 -46.49 35.60 27.28
N VAL A 374 -45.67 34.76 26.64
CA VAL A 374 -45.01 35.08 25.36
C VAL A 374 -45.37 34.09 24.24
N PRO A 375 -46.60 34.13 23.69
CA PRO A 375 -47.05 33.19 22.67
C PRO A 375 -46.27 33.29 21.34
N ALA A 376 -45.60 34.41 21.09
CA ALA A 376 -44.82 34.66 19.87
C ALA A 376 -43.62 33.70 19.71
N ILE A 377 -43.15 33.07 20.79
CA ILE A 377 -41.97 32.18 20.77
C ILE A 377 -42.37 30.69 20.58
N THR A 378 -43.65 30.36 20.70
CA THR A 378 -44.17 28.97 20.74
C THR A 378 -43.67 28.11 19.58
N SER A 379 -43.66 28.62 18.34
CA SER A 379 -43.20 27.85 17.17
C SER A 379 -41.70 27.54 17.23
N ALA A 380 -40.87 28.50 17.68
CA ALA A 380 -39.43 28.29 17.86
C ALA A 380 -39.15 27.30 19.01
N ALA A 381 -39.90 27.41 20.11
CA ALA A 381 -39.81 26.47 21.23
C ALA A 381 -40.22 25.05 20.81
N ALA A 382 -41.29 24.90 20.01
CA ALA A 382 -41.71 23.59 19.49
C ALA A 382 -40.62 22.93 18.64
N GLN A 383 -39.96 23.69 17.76
CA GLN A 383 -38.86 23.18 16.95
C GLN A 383 -37.65 22.77 17.81
N ALA A 384 -37.33 23.55 18.85
CA ALA A 384 -36.27 23.18 19.80
C ALA A 384 -36.61 21.92 20.61
N ILE A 385 -37.88 21.70 20.96
CA ILE A 385 -38.34 20.46 21.60
C ILE A 385 -38.18 19.27 20.66
N LEU A 386 -38.50 19.41 19.35
CA LEU A 386 -38.29 18.34 18.37
C LEU A 386 -36.81 17.96 18.23
N LEU A 387 -35.91 18.95 18.22
CA LEU A 387 -34.46 18.71 18.24
C LEU A 387 -34.02 17.98 19.53
N ALA A 388 -34.51 18.41 20.68
CA ALA A 388 -34.25 17.77 21.97
C ALA A 388 -34.74 16.32 22.00
N TRP A 389 -35.92 16.06 21.43
CA TRP A 389 -36.51 14.73 21.36
C TRP A 389 -35.75 13.80 20.40
N ALA A 390 -35.35 14.30 19.23
CA ALA A 390 -34.48 13.55 18.32
C ALA A 390 -33.12 13.22 18.96
N TYR A 391 -32.56 14.12 19.78
CA TYR A 391 -31.35 13.84 20.55
C TYR A 391 -31.56 12.70 21.54
N GLY A 392 -32.66 12.74 22.32
CA GLY A 392 -32.99 11.66 23.25
C GLY A 392 -33.22 10.31 22.56
N GLU A 393 -33.87 10.30 21.40
CA GLU A 393 -34.00 9.07 20.59
C GLU A 393 -32.64 8.55 20.12
N THR A 394 -31.73 9.45 19.80
CA THR A 394 -30.36 9.09 19.41
C THR A 394 -29.58 8.49 20.58
N VAL A 395 -29.82 8.94 21.81
CA VAL A 395 -29.29 8.29 23.02
C VAL A 395 -29.80 6.85 23.13
N MET A 396 -31.09 6.59 22.86
CA MET A 396 -31.63 5.23 22.85
C MET A 396 -30.97 4.36 21.78
N ASP A 397 -30.74 4.90 20.58
CA ASP A 397 -30.03 4.20 19.51
C ASP A 397 -28.62 3.81 19.94
N LEU A 398 -27.86 4.71 20.55
CA LEU A 398 -26.50 4.42 21.00
C LEU A 398 -26.49 3.39 22.13
N ARG A 399 -27.45 3.45 23.06
CA ARG A 399 -27.60 2.41 24.10
C ARG A 399 -27.86 1.04 23.49
N SER A 400 -28.78 0.95 22.51
CA SER A 400 -29.02 -0.28 21.75
C SER A 400 -27.73 -0.79 21.11
N LEU A 401 -27.02 0.05 20.36
CA LEU A 401 -25.80 -0.34 19.64
C LEU A 401 -24.69 -0.82 20.59
N LEU A 402 -24.41 -0.08 21.66
CA LEU A 402 -23.36 -0.44 22.62
C LEU A 402 -23.70 -1.68 23.44
N LYS A 403 -24.99 -1.99 23.60
CA LYS A 403 -25.45 -3.26 24.17
C LYS A 403 -25.28 -4.44 23.21
N GLY A 404 -25.03 -4.19 21.93
CA GLY A 404 -24.95 -5.21 20.87
C GLY A 404 -26.28 -5.45 20.15
N ASN A 405 -27.29 -4.61 20.39
CA ASN A 405 -28.56 -4.66 19.66
C ASN A 405 -28.46 -3.91 18.33
N ARG A 406 -29.46 -4.10 17.47
CA ARG A 406 -29.55 -3.50 16.14
C ARG A 406 -30.39 -2.23 16.14
N VAL A 407 -30.00 -1.30 15.26
CA VAL A 407 -30.70 -0.03 15.02
C VAL A 407 -30.87 0.20 13.52
N PRO A 408 -32.07 0.54 13.03
CA PRO A 408 -32.29 0.76 11.60
C PRO A 408 -31.67 2.08 11.13
N LEU A 409 -31.19 2.11 9.89
CA LEU A 409 -30.61 3.32 9.31
C LEU A 409 -31.64 4.46 9.20
N VAL A 410 -32.88 4.13 8.85
CA VAL A 410 -34.01 5.07 8.77
C VAL A 410 -35.04 4.73 9.84
N LYS A 411 -35.53 5.74 10.56
CA LYS A 411 -36.55 5.56 11.60
C LYS A 411 -37.96 5.44 11.02
N SER A 412 -38.79 4.76 11.80
CA SER A 412 -40.22 4.55 11.60
C SER A 412 -40.93 4.68 12.94
N ARG A 413 -42.27 4.68 12.93
CA ARG A 413 -43.06 4.79 14.16
C ARG A 413 -42.85 3.58 15.06
N GLU A 414 -42.64 2.41 14.46
CA GLU A 414 -42.44 1.13 15.12
C GLU A 414 -41.04 1.02 15.75
N THR A 415 -40.06 1.74 15.20
CA THR A 415 -38.66 1.69 15.65
C THR A 415 -38.26 2.89 16.51
N TRP A 416 -39.18 3.83 16.73
CA TRP A 416 -39.03 4.95 17.65
C TRP A 416 -39.29 4.50 19.10
N GLN A 417 -38.40 4.83 20.02
CA GLN A 417 -38.41 4.23 21.37
C GLN A 417 -38.77 5.24 22.48
N LEU A 418 -38.35 6.49 22.33
CA LEU A 418 -38.45 7.49 23.39
C LEU A 418 -39.77 8.27 23.28
N GLN A 419 -40.60 8.24 24.32
CA GLN A 419 -41.74 9.16 24.42
C GLN A 419 -41.27 10.54 24.91
N LEU A 420 -41.95 11.62 24.53
CA LEU A 420 -41.56 12.98 24.93
C LEU A 420 -41.53 13.14 26.46
N SER A 421 -42.50 12.56 27.17
CA SER A 421 -42.53 12.57 28.64
C SER A 421 -41.32 11.89 29.27
N SER A 422 -40.84 10.78 28.67
CA SER A 422 -39.65 10.07 29.14
C SER A 422 -38.36 10.86 28.91
N LEU A 423 -38.35 11.85 28.02
CA LEU A 423 -37.18 12.68 27.75
C LEU A 423 -36.75 13.46 29.00
N LEU A 424 -37.68 13.91 29.83
CA LEU A 424 -37.40 14.65 31.07
C LEU A 424 -36.76 13.78 32.16
N THR A 425 -36.92 12.46 32.05
CA THR A 425 -36.35 11.48 32.99
C THR A 425 -35.02 10.90 32.49
N LEU A 426 -34.61 11.20 31.26
CA LEU A 426 -33.42 10.63 30.62
C LEU A 426 -32.14 11.00 31.41
N GLY A 427 -31.28 10.03 31.68
CA GLY A 427 -30.05 10.26 32.46
C GLY A 427 -30.27 10.52 33.96
N THR A 428 -31.51 10.43 34.45
CA THR A 428 -31.82 10.53 35.90
C THR A 428 -31.88 9.15 36.54
N GLN A 429 -32.12 9.08 37.85
CA GLN A 429 -32.31 7.80 38.56
C GLN A 429 -33.57 7.03 38.09
N GLU A 430 -34.55 7.74 37.51
CA GLU A 430 -35.77 7.14 36.96
C GLU A 430 -35.55 6.53 35.56
N ASP A 431 -34.39 6.78 34.96
CA ASP A 431 -34.03 6.25 33.65
C ASP A 431 -33.68 4.75 33.71
N THR A 432 -34.64 3.95 33.28
CA THR A 432 -34.55 2.49 33.22
C THR A 432 -34.43 1.96 31.79
N LYS A 433 -34.43 2.82 30.77
CA LYS A 433 -34.45 2.39 29.37
C LYS A 433 -33.04 2.14 28.84
N GLU A 434 -32.77 0.94 28.32
CA GLU A 434 -31.45 0.55 27.81
C GLU A 434 -31.39 0.44 26.27
N GLY A 435 -32.43 0.90 25.58
CA GLY A 435 -32.56 0.70 24.14
C GLY A 435 -33.08 -0.70 23.77
N ALA A 436 -33.98 -0.76 22.80
CA ALA A 436 -34.57 -1.99 22.26
C ALA A 436 -33.80 -2.48 21.02
N ASP A 437 -33.86 -3.79 20.78
CA ASP A 437 -33.38 -4.40 19.54
C ASP A 437 -34.43 -4.23 18.43
N ALA A 438 -33.98 -3.78 17.26
CA ALA A 438 -34.79 -3.70 16.05
C ALA A 438 -34.29 -4.76 15.05
N PRO A 439 -34.99 -5.90 14.88
CA PRO A 439 -34.44 -7.06 14.17
C PRO A 439 -33.96 -6.81 12.72
N GLU A 440 -34.59 -5.88 12.01
CA GLU A 440 -34.24 -5.48 10.64
C GLU A 440 -33.20 -4.34 10.60
N GLY A 441 -32.63 -3.99 11.74
CA GLY A 441 -31.63 -2.94 11.90
C GLY A 441 -30.21 -3.42 11.65
N LEU A 442 -29.29 -2.46 11.73
CA LEU A 442 -27.86 -2.64 11.58
C LEU A 442 -27.18 -2.77 12.95
N GLU A 443 -26.16 -3.60 13.02
CA GLU A 443 -25.36 -3.82 14.22
C GLU A 443 -24.32 -2.70 14.41
N TYR A 444 -23.69 -2.65 15.59
CA TYR A 444 -22.62 -1.68 15.88
C TYR A 444 -21.49 -1.73 14.84
N LYS A 445 -21.03 -2.92 14.44
CA LYS A 445 -20.00 -3.09 13.41
C LYS A 445 -20.42 -2.55 12.04
N ASP A 446 -21.69 -2.62 11.69
CA ASP A 446 -22.19 -2.03 10.45
C ASP A 446 -22.10 -0.51 10.46
N TYR A 447 -22.32 0.11 11.62
CA TYR A 447 -22.10 1.55 11.77
C TYR A 447 -20.61 1.92 11.78
N LEU A 448 -19.74 1.08 12.37
CA LEU A 448 -18.29 1.26 12.27
C LEU A 448 -17.82 1.16 10.82
N ARG A 449 -18.39 0.25 10.01
CA ARG A 449 -18.15 0.15 8.56
C ARG A 449 -18.39 1.47 7.86
N MET A 450 -19.52 2.12 8.15
CA MET A 450 -19.84 3.44 7.60
C MET A 450 -18.80 4.48 8.01
N LEU A 451 -18.43 4.51 9.30
CA LEU A 451 -17.42 5.45 9.78
C LEU A 451 -16.04 5.22 9.15
N LEU A 452 -15.64 3.96 8.93
CA LEU A 452 -14.38 3.59 8.26
C LEU A 452 -14.40 4.00 6.79
N PHE A 453 -15.53 3.81 6.11
CA PHE A 453 -15.70 4.23 4.72
C PHE A 453 -15.55 5.76 4.56
N LEU A 454 -16.09 6.52 5.50
CA LEU A 454 -16.03 7.99 5.52
C LEU A 454 -14.70 8.54 6.08
N ALA A 455 -13.91 7.71 6.75
CA ALA A 455 -12.65 8.14 7.35
C ALA A 455 -11.53 8.33 6.29
N PRO A 456 -10.61 9.28 6.50
CA PRO A 456 -9.43 9.39 5.64
C PRO A 456 -8.60 8.10 5.68
N LYS A 457 -8.40 7.49 4.51
CA LYS A 457 -7.69 6.20 4.40
C LYS A 457 -6.29 6.26 4.99
N GLN A 458 -5.49 7.26 4.60
CA GLN A 458 -4.09 7.36 5.01
C GLN A 458 -3.95 7.46 6.54
N THR A 459 -4.83 8.24 7.18
CA THR A 459 -4.87 8.36 8.64
C THR A 459 -5.26 7.04 9.30
N SER A 460 -6.30 6.37 8.78
CA SER A 460 -6.81 5.11 9.33
C SER A 460 -5.82 3.97 9.12
N GLY A 461 -5.18 3.90 7.94
CA GLY A 461 -4.15 2.91 7.61
C GLY A 461 -2.90 3.07 8.47
N LEU A 462 -2.45 4.30 8.72
CA LEU A 462 -1.32 4.54 9.62
C LEU A 462 -1.64 4.12 11.07
N ARG A 463 -2.86 4.37 11.53
CA ARG A 463 -3.31 3.93 12.87
C ARG A 463 -3.45 2.42 12.94
N ALA A 464 -3.95 1.77 11.88
CA ALA A 464 -4.03 0.31 11.79
C ALA A 464 -2.65 -0.34 11.88
N LEU A 465 -1.67 0.13 11.09
CA LEU A 465 -0.27 -0.31 11.22
C LEU A 465 0.29 -0.04 12.62
N GLY A 466 -0.10 1.05 13.25
CA GLY A 466 0.25 1.35 14.64
C GLY A 466 -0.29 0.32 15.63
N ILE A 467 -1.54 -0.11 15.49
CA ILE A 467 -2.12 -1.18 16.33
C ILE A 467 -1.50 -2.54 16.03
N ILE A 468 -1.29 -2.87 14.75
CA ILE A 468 -0.56 -4.08 14.35
C ILE A 468 0.80 -4.11 15.05
N GLU A 469 1.57 -3.01 15.03
CA GLU A 469 2.85 -2.93 15.73
C GLU A 469 2.70 -3.19 17.23
N GLN A 470 1.71 -2.55 17.88
CA GLN A 470 1.50 -2.75 19.32
C GLN A 470 1.09 -4.19 19.65
N ASN A 471 0.30 -4.84 18.79
CA ASN A 471 -0.08 -6.24 18.95
C ASN A 471 1.13 -7.16 18.80
N LEU A 472 1.92 -7.01 17.74
CA LEU A 472 3.15 -7.79 17.55
C LEU A 472 4.10 -7.64 18.75
N ARG A 473 4.26 -6.41 19.27
CA ARG A 473 5.12 -6.14 20.43
C ARG A 473 4.59 -6.71 21.74
N LYS A 474 3.30 -6.52 22.05
CA LYS A 474 2.73 -6.82 23.38
C LYS A 474 2.09 -8.20 23.49
N VAL A 475 1.51 -8.71 22.39
CA VAL A 475 0.75 -9.96 22.34
C VAL A 475 1.63 -11.10 21.84
N TYR A 476 2.37 -10.87 20.76
CA TYR A 476 3.25 -11.88 20.14
C TYR A 476 4.71 -11.81 20.63
N GLY A 477 5.02 -10.92 21.57
CA GLY A 477 6.32 -10.85 22.25
C GLY A 477 7.47 -10.25 21.41
N GLN A 478 7.17 -9.65 20.27
CA GLN A 478 8.17 -9.07 19.36
C GLN A 478 8.52 -7.64 19.76
N ALA A 479 9.10 -7.45 20.95
CA ALA A 479 9.33 -6.13 21.54
C ALA A 479 10.12 -5.15 20.63
N TYR A 480 10.96 -5.70 19.74
CA TYR A 480 11.76 -4.98 18.74
C TYR A 480 10.96 -4.46 17.54
N PHE A 481 9.77 -4.99 17.28
CA PHE A 481 9.07 -4.78 16.01
C PHE A 481 8.67 -3.32 15.82
N ARG A 482 8.87 -2.81 14.60
CA ARG A 482 8.56 -1.44 14.20
C ARG A 482 8.01 -1.43 12.79
N ALA A 483 6.76 -1.00 12.61
CA ALA A 483 6.08 -1.05 11.32
C ALA A 483 6.69 -0.10 10.27
N ASP A 484 7.32 0.99 10.69
CA ASP A 484 8.07 1.90 9.81
C ASP A 484 9.46 1.35 9.40
N LEU A 485 9.93 0.26 10.01
CA LEU A 485 11.16 -0.43 9.57
C LEU A 485 10.87 -1.62 8.65
N CYS A 486 9.59 -1.88 8.37
CA CYS A 486 9.13 -2.96 7.52
C CYS A 486 9.27 -2.58 6.04
N ILE A 487 10.22 -3.20 5.35
CA ILE A 487 10.55 -2.95 3.95
C ILE A 487 9.58 -3.72 3.07
N SER A 488 8.94 -3.02 2.14
CA SER A 488 8.04 -3.63 1.17
C SER A 488 8.67 -3.80 -0.20
N ARG A 489 9.54 -2.87 -0.62
CA ARG A 489 10.20 -2.88 -1.93
C ARG A 489 11.62 -2.35 -1.83
N VAL A 490 12.53 -2.91 -2.62
CA VAL A 490 13.91 -2.44 -2.71
C VAL A 490 14.46 -2.66 -4.12
N GLU A 491 15.37 -1.77 -4.53
CA GLU A 491 16.22 -1.99 -5.69
C GLU A 491 17.68 -1.81 -5.32
N PHE A 492 18.49 -2.81 -5.67
CA PHE A 492 19.93 -2.81 -5.55
C PHE A 492 20.58 -2.53 -6.90
N ARG A 493 21.64 -1.73 -6.88
CA ARG A 493 22.65 -1.70 -7.92
C ARG A 493 23.80 -2.60 -7.50
N SER A 494 24.04 -3.65 -8.29
CA SER A 494 25.12 -4.60 -8.07
C SER A 494 26.26 -4.38 -9.04
N VAL A 495 27.49 -4.34 -8.54
CA VAL A 495 28.71 -4.30 -9.35
C VAL A 495 29.60 -5.49 -9.01
N CYS A 496 30.02 -6.25 -10.02
CA CYS A 496 30.94 -7.35 -9.85
C CYS A 496 32.10 -7.30 -10.85
N ARG A 497 33.25 -7.83 -10.45
CA ARG A 497 34.44 -7.92 -11.29
C ARG A 497 34.47 -9.30 -11.94
N LEU A 498 34.43 -9.32 -13.26
CA LEU A 498 34.61 -10.51 -14.07
C LEU A 498 36.08 -10.65 -14.49
N ARG A 499 36.40 -11.76 -15.18
CA ARG A 499 37.75 -11.97 -15.72
C ARG A 499 38.16 -10.81 -16.65
N ARG A 500 39.48 -10.59 -16.75
CA ARG A 500 40.09 -9.57 -17.63
C ARG A 500 39.70 -8.11 -17.30
N GLY A 501 39.34 -7.83 -16.04
CA GLY A 501 39.06 -6.46 -15.58
C GLY A 501 37.71 -5.92 -16.05
N ILE A 502 36.81 -6.77 -16.53
CA ILE A 502 35.46 -6.35 -16.91
C ILE A 502 34.66 -6.06 -15.63
N HIS A 503 34.19 -4.83 -15.50
CA HIS A 503 33.21 -4.46 -14.48
C HIS A 503 31.81 -4.67 -15.06
N TYR A 504 31.00 -5.44 -14.36
CA TYR A 504 29.64 -5.72 -14.76
C TYR A 504 28.68 -5.18 -13.72
N GLU A 505 27.81 -4.29 -14.18
CA GLU A 505 26.81 -3.61 -13.37
C GLU A 505 25.40 -4.02 -13.84
N PHE A 506 24.51 -4.26 -12.89
CA PHE A 506 23.11 -4.57 -13.17
C PHE A 506 22.22 -4.20 -11.97
N PRO A 507 20.97 -3.78 -12.21
CA PRO A 507 19.98 -3.58 -11.16
C PRO A 507 19.26 -4.90 -10.81
N ILE A 508 18.84 -5.03 -9.55
CA ILE A 508 17.96 -6.10 -9.07
C ILE A 508 16.87 -5.45 -8.21
N TYR A 509 15.62 -5.71 -8.57
CA TYR A 509 14.44 -5.21 -7.85
C TYR A 509 13.67 -6.37 -7.22
N PHE A 510 13.17 -6.15 -6.01
CA PHE A 510 12.17 -7.00 -5.39
C PHE A 510 11.13 -6.14 -4.68
N GLY A 511 9.87 -6.57 -4.74
CA GLY A 511 8.79 -5.97 -3.96
C GLY A 511 7.67 -6.97 -3.75
N TYR A 512 7.10 -6.98 -2.55
CA TYR A 512 5.90 -7.77 -2.29
C TYR A 512 4.72 -7.24 -3.12
N GLN A 513 3.89 -8.17 -3.57
CA GLN A 513 2.75 -7.93 -4.44
C GLN A 513 1.45 -8.30 -3.75
#